data_AF-A0A7J4Q6S2-F1
#
_entry.id   AF-A0A7J4Q6S2-F1
#
_cell.length_a   1.000
_cell.length_b   1.000
_cell.length_c   1.000
_cell.angle_alpha   90.00
_cell.angle_beta   90.00
_cell.angle_gamma   90.00
#
_symmetry.space_group_name_H-M   'P 1'
#
loop_
_entity.id
_entity.type
_entity.pdbx_description
1 polymer ?
#
loop_
_entity_poly.entity_id
_entity_poly.type
_entity_poly.pdbx_seq_one_letter_code
_entity_poly.pdbx_strand_id
1 'polypeptide(L)'
;MSARDAAKIPKRIQSIKFGLLEPNEIRKMSAVEVKTADTYRDDGHAFKQGLMDPKMGVIDPGVRCETCGNKHEECPSHFGHIALELPIM
;
A
#
# COMPACT_ATOMS: atom_id res chain seq x y z
N MET A 1 -21.78 -4.92 -15.90
CA MET A 1 -21.82 -5.38 -14.49
C MET A 1 -21.04 -6.69 -14.44
N SER A 2 -19.80 -6.65 -13.96
CA SER A 2 -18.85 -7.77 -14.06
C SER A 2 -19.23 -8.87 -13.08
N ALA A 3 -19.05 -10.13 -13.48
CA ALA A 3 -19.43 -11.35 -12.76
C ALA A 3 -18.61 -11.64 -11.47
N ARG A 4 -18.26 -10.61 -10.69
CA ARG A 4 -17.45 -10.70 -9.47
C ARG A 4 -18.21 -10.38 -8.18
N ASP A 5 -19.46 -9.96 -8.26
CA ASP A 5 -20.35 -9.78 -7.10
C ASP A 5 -21.07 -11.09 -6.72
N ALA A 6 -20.32 -12.18 -6.62
CA ALA A 6 -20.84 -13.37 -5.95
C ALA A 6 -21.13 -12.97 -4.49
N ALA A 7 -22.41 -12.99 -4.10
CA ALA A 7 -22.91 -12.59 -2.80
C ALA A 7 -21.96 -13.03 -1.68
N LYS A 8 -21.20 -12.08 -1.13
CA LYS A 8 -20.17 -12.32 -0.13
C LYS A 8 -20.87 -12.65 1.17
N ILE A 9 -21.04 -13.94 1.48
CA ILE A 9 -21.58 -14.40 2.76
C ILE A 9 -20.73 -13.75 3.87
N PRO A 10 -21.32 -13.01 4.83
CA PRO A 10 -20.56 -12.34 5.87
C PRO A 10 -19.87 -13.40 6.74
N LYS A 11 -18.54 -13.43 6.71
CA LYS A 11 -17.72 -14.32 7.54
C LYS A 11 -17.25 -13.56 8.78
N ARG A 12 -17.22 -14.26 9.92
CA ARG A 12 -16.64 -13.74 11.17
C ARG A 12 -15.22 -14.28 11.35
N ILE A 13 -14.32 -13.46 11.89
CA ILE A 13 -12.96 -13.87 12.23
C ILE A 13 -13.03 -14.92 13.34
N GLN A 14 -12.48 -16.11 13.10
CA GLN A 14 -12.52 -17.23 14.07
C GLN A 14 -11.31 -17.23 15.00
N SER A 15 -10.13 -16.91 14.48
CA SER A 15 -8.87 -16.91 15.22
C SER A 15 -7.86 -15.98 14.56
N ILE A 16 -6.82 -15.62 15.30
CA ILE A 16 -5.70 -14.79 14.84
C ILE A 16 -4.43 -15.64 14.97
N LYS A 17 -3.62 -15.66 13.91
CA LYS A 17 -2.32 -16.33 13.89
C LYS A 17 -1.23 -15.27 13.91
N PHE A 18 -0.29 -15.41 14.83
CA PHE A 18 0.90 -14.58 14.90
C PHE A 18 2.06 -15.30 14.24
N GLY A 19 2.90 -14.55 13.55
CA GLY A 19 4.07 -15.06 12.85
C GLY A 19 4.96 -13.91 12.44
N LEU A 20 6.14 -14.25 11.92
CA LEU A 20 7.06 -13.30 11.30
C LEU A 20 6.83 -13.32 9.79
N LEU A 21 6.95 -12.15 9.16
CA LEU A 21 6.85 -12.02 7.72
C LEU A 21 8.20 -12.37 7.09
N GLU A 22 8.20 -13.25 6.11
CA GLU A 22 9.40 -13.49 5.32
C GLU A 22 9.69 -12.28 4.40
N PRO A 23 10.97 -11.98 4.10
CA PRO A 23 11.32 -10.88 3.19
C PRO A 23 10.61 -10.97 1.82
N ASN A 24 10.37 -12.18 1.32
CA ASN A 24 9.67 -12.39 0.06
C ASN A 24 8.16 -12.12 0.16
N GLU A 25 7.54 -12.33 1.32
CA GLU A 25 6.14 -11.97 1.55
C GLU A 25 5.97 -10.46 1.61
N ILE A 26 6.87 -9.75 2.29
CA ILE A 26 6.87 -8.28 2.34
C ILE A 26 6.94 -7.69 0.92
N ARG A 27 7.85 -8.21 0.08
CA ARG A 27 7.98 -7.78 -1.32
C ARG A 27 6.71 -8.06 -2.15
N LYS A 28 6.06 -9.21 -1.94
CA LYS A 28 4.81 -9.57 -2.65
C LYS A 28 3.62 -8.71 -2.25
N MET A 29 3.54 -8.33 -0.98
CA MET A 29 2.48 -7.45 -0.46
C MET A 29 2.70 -5.97 -0.81
N SER A 30 3.94 -5.60 -1.11
CA SER A 30 4.33 -4.23 -1.38
C SER A 30 3.88 -3.75 -2.75
N ALA A 31 3.23 -2.58 -2.79
CA ALA A 31 2.92 -1.85 -4.01
C ALA A 31 4.12 -1.04 -4.55
N VAL A 32 5.03 -0.60 -3.67
CA VAL A 32 6.16 0.28 -4.02
C VAL A 32 7.42 -0.08 -3.23
N GLU A 33 8.55 -0.13 -3.93
CA GLU A 33 9.87 -0.05 -3.33
C GLU A 33 10.23 1.44 -3.11
N VAL A 34 10.35 1.84 -1.85
CA VAL A 34 10.70 3.22 -1.45
C VAL A 34 12.21 3.39 -1.52
N LYS A 35 12.66 4.39 -2.28
CA LYS A 35 14.07 4.68 -2.57
C LYS A 35 14.55 6.03 -2.07
N THR A 36 13.63 6.96 -1.83
CA THR A 36 13.94 8.26 -1.21
C THR A 36 13.13 8.46 0.06
N ALA A 37 13.75 9.13 1.04
CA ALA A 37 13.08 9.59 2.26
C ALA A 37 12.28 10.88 2.04
N ASP A 38 12.39 11.51 0.87
CA ASP A 38 11.67 12.74 0.56
C ASP A 38 10.18 12.47 0.34
N THR A 39 9.35 13.44 0.74
CA THR A 39 7.89 13.36 0.67
C THR A 39 7.36 14.05 -0.59
N TYR A 40 7.58 15.36 -0.70
CA TYR A 40 7.09 16.21 -1.78
C TYR A 40 8.23 16.96 -2.47
N ARG A 41 8.07 17.17 -3.77
CA ARG A 41 8.91 18.03 -4.59
C ARG A 41 8.55 19.50 -4.37
N ASP A 42 9.39 20.39 -4.88
CA ASP A 42 9.17 21.84 -4.82
C ASP A 42 7.88 22.30 -5.53
N ASP A 43 7.35 21.50 -6.45
CA ASP A 43 6.07 21.73 -7.15
C ASP A 43 4.85 21.27 -6.35
N GLY A 44 5.04 20.70 -5.16
CA GLY A 44 3.98 20.17 -4.29
C GLY A 44 3.53 18.75 -4.64
N HIS A 45 4.06 18.12 -5.69
CA HIS A 45 3.76 16.73 -6.02
C HIS A 45 4.61 15.75 -5.22
N ALA A 46 4.02 14.62 -4.84
CA ALA A 46 4.75 13.57 -4.13
C ALA A 46 5.88 12.97 -4.99
N PHE A 47 6.99 12.59 -4.35
CA PHE A 47 8.04 11.84 -5.01
C PHE A 47 7.54 10.43 -5.38
N LYS A 48 7.70 10.04 -6.66
CA LYS A 48 7.62 8.64 -7.07
C LYS A 48 8.71 7.85 -6.33
N GLN A 49 8.34 6.69 -5.78
CA GLN A 49 9.18 5.89 -4.90
C GLN A 49 9.67 6.63 -3.64
N GLY A 50 8.92 7.65 -3.21
CA GLY A 50 9.12 8.37 -1.95
C GLY A 50 8.12 7.94 -0.88
N LEU A 51 8.11 8.66 0.25
CA LEU A 51 7.27 8.33 1.40
C LEU A 51 5.77 8.57 1.16
N MET A 52 5.42 9.49 0.26
CA MET A 52 4.04 9.87 -0.08
C MET A 52 3.61 9.34 -1.46
N ASP A 53 4.21 8.24 -1.94
CA ASP A 53 3.87 7.68 -3.25
C ASP A 53 2.36 7.31 -3.33
N PRO A 54 1.60 7.83 -4.32
CA PRO A 54 0.16 7.60 -4.47
C PRO A 54 -0.28 6.14 -4.58
N LYS A 55 0.66 5.23 -4.89
CA LYS A 55 0.42 3.78 -4.88
C LYS A 55 0.27 3.21 -3.48
N MET A 56 0.84 3.84 -2.46
CA MET A 56 0.67 3.42 -1.05
C MET A 56 -0.63 3.93 -0.43
N GLY A 57 -1.28 4.88 -1.08
CA GLY A 57 -2.51 5.51 -0.62
C GLY A 57 -2.53 6.98 -0.97
N VAL A 58 -3.68 7.63 -0.77
CA VAL A 58 -3.84 9.06 -1.02
C VAL A 58 -4.61 9.67 0.13
N ILE A 59 -4.25 10.91 0.47
CA ILE A 59 -4.93 11.70 1.51
C ILE A 59 -5.80 12.80 0.91
N ASP A 60 -5.47 13.25 -0.31
CA ASP A 60 -6.15 14.38 -0.93
C ASP A 60 -7.49 13.95 -1.58
N PRO A 61 -8.61 14.65 -1.27
CA PRO A 61 -9.95 14.32 -1.78
C PRO A 61 -10.09 14.31 -3.31
N GLY A 62 -9.21 15.01 -4.01
CA GLY A 62 -9.18 15.09 -5.48
C GLY A 62 -8.34 14.02 -6.16
N VAL A 63 -7.55 13.24 -5.40
CA VAL A 63 -6.60 12.26 -5.93
C VAL A 63 -7.12 10.85 -5.68
N ARG A 64 -6.81 9.94 -6.58
CA ARG A 64 -7.16 8.51 -6.47
C ARG A 64 -5.89 7.70 -6.27
N CYS A 65 -5.98 6.66 -5.45
CA CYS A 65 -4.87 5.73 -5.25
C CYS A 65 -4.51 5.05 -6.57
N GLU A 66 -3.23 5.03 -6.91
CA GLU A 66 -2.76 4.43 -8.17
C GLU A 66 -2.81 2.88 -8.15
N THR A 67 -2.97 2.26 -6.97
CA THR A 67 -3.02 0.79 -6.84
C THR A 67 -4.44 0.23 -6.87
N CYS A 68 -5.38 0.80 -6.10
CA CYS A 68 -6.77 0.33 -6.08
C CYS A 68 -7.76 1.22 -6.85
N GLY A 69 -7.41 2.46 -7.18
CA GLY A 69 -8.30 3.42 -7.86
C GLY A 69 -9.34 4.11 -6.95
N ASN A 70 -9.38 3.75 -5.67
CA ASN A 70 -10.29 4.32 -4.68
C ASN A 70 -9.84 5.73 -4.23
N LYS A 71 -10.80 6.50 -3.70
CA LYS A 71 -10.53 7.77 -3.00
C LYS A 71 -9.99 7.50 -1.59
N HIS A 72 -9.52 8.53 -0.89
CA HIS A 72 -8.94 8.38 0.46
C HIS A 72 -9.86 7.67 1.46
N GLU A 73 -11.18 7.84 1.37
CA GLU A 73 -12.16 7.26 2.32
C GLU A 73 -12.34 5.74 2.14
N GLU A 74 -12.18 5.25 0.91
CA GLU A 74 -12.44 3.86 0.52
C GLU A 74 -11.15 3.07 0.25
N CYS A 75 -10.00 3.74 0.31
CA CYS A 75 -8.71 3.11 0.14
C CYS A 75 -8.29 2.44 1.46
N PRO A 76 -8.02 1.12 1.48
CA PRO A 76 -7.52 0.45 2.68
C PRO A 76 -6.04 0.76 2.98
N SER A 77 -5.42 1.60 2.16
CA SER A 77 -3.96 1.79 2.04
C SER A 77 -3.23 0.54 1.57
N HIS A 78 -2.04 0.74 1.01
CA HIS A 78 -1.21 -0.32 0.47
C HIS A 78 0.19 -0.26 1.07
N PHE A 79 0.73 -1.43 1.41
CA PHE A 79 2.07 -1.52 1.95
C PHE A 79 3.11 -1.12 0.89
N GLY A 80 4.17 -0.47 1.34
CA GLY A 80 5.44 -0.37 0.62
C GLY A 80 6.53 -1.14 1.36
N HIS A 81 7.72 -1.21 0.78
CA HIS A 81 8.90 -1.71 1.48
C HIS A 81 10.14 -0.88 1.15
N ILE A 82 11.11 -0.92 2.05
CA ILE A 82 12.45 -0.40 1.85
C ILE A 82 13.37 -1.60 1.70
N ALA A 83 14.09 -1.68 0.58
CA ALA A 83 15.10 -2.70 0.38
C ALA A 83 16.38 -2.30 1.14
N LEU A 84 16.67 -3.01 2.23
CA LEU A 84 17.92 -2.83 2.95
C LEU A 84 19.04 -3.55 2.20
N GLU A 85 20.14 -2.84 1.98
CA GLU A 85 21.34 -3.41 1.32
C GLU A 85 22.00 -4.48 2.19
N LEU A 86 21.92 -4.31 3.51
CA LEU A 86 22.48 -5.22 4.50
C LEU A 86 21.45 -5.57 5.57
N PRO A 87 21.48 -6.80 6.11
CA PRO A 87 20.61 -7.18 7.22
C PRO A 87 20.96 -6.36 8.48
N ILE A 88 19.93 -6.06 9.27
CA ILE A 88 20.03 -5.41 10.58
C ILE A 88 19.60 -6.41 11.66
N MET A 89 20.16 -6.27 12.87
CA MET A 89 19.85 -7.11 14.04
C MET A 89 19.04 -6.34 15.07
#